data_AF-A0A950X3D1-F1
#
_entry.id   AF-A0A950X3D1-F1
#
_cell.length_a   1.000
_cell.length_b   1.000
_cell.length_c   1.000
_cell.angle_alpha   90.00
_cell.angle_beta   90.00
_cell.angle_gamma   90.00
#
_symmetry.space_group_name_H-M   'P 1'
#
loop_
_entity.id
_entity.type
_entity.pdbx_description
1 polymer ?
#
loop_
_entity_poly.entity_id
_entity_poly.type
_entity_poly.pdbx_seq_one_letter_code
_entity_poly.pdbx_strand_id
1 'polypeptide(L)'
;IRGVLLSILLTSIGALFLGLPLRTGALIGGGAMAGDLFSSFCKRRMHLPSSSKALGLDQIPESLFPLLFCRKALSLTVKDIVVAVAGFFVGELALSQILYKVRLRDEPY
;
A
#
# COMPACT_ATOMS: atom_id res chain seq x y z
N ILE A 1 -6.54 11.21 -9.80
CA ILE A 1 -7.75 11.64 -9.05
C ILE A 1 -8.77 10.50 -8.90
N ARG A 2 -9.27 9.88 -9.98
CA ARG A 2 -10.25 8.76 -9.89
C ARG A 2 -9.81 7.62 -8.94
N GLY A 3 -8.56 7.17 -9.07
CA GLY A 3 -8.00 6.11 -8.20
C GLY A 3 -7.97 6.48 -6.72
N VAL A 4 -7.62 7.73 -6.39
CA VAL A 4 -7.57 8.21 -5.00
C VAL A 4 -8.97 8.23 -4.38
N LEU A 5 -9.97 8.74 -5.11
CA LEU A 5 -11.35 8.76 -4.65
C LEU A 5 -11.90 7.34 -4.42
N LEU A 6 -11.66 6.44 -5.38
CA LEU A 6 -12.08 5.04 -5.25
C LEU A 6 -11.40 4.33 -4.09
N SER A 7 -10.09 4.55 -3.89
CA SER A 7 -9.34 4.00 -2.78
C SER A 7 -9.94 4.42 -1.44
N ILE A 8 -10.08 5.73 -1.21
CA ILE A 8 -10.66 6.29 0.03
C ILE A 8 -12.07 5.73 0.26
N LEU A 9 -12.90 5.65 -0.78
CA LEU A 9 -14.30 5.22 -0.65
C LEU A 9 -14.38 3.72 -0.32
N LEU A 10 -13.64 2.88 -1.02
CA LEU A 10 -13.58 1.44 -0.78
C LEU A 10 -12.96 1.10 0.58
N THR A 11 -11.86 1.74 0.97
CA THR A 11 -11.24 1.50 2.28
C THR A 11 -12.10 2.02 3.43
N SER A 12 -12.84 3.12 3.23
CA SER A 12 -13.83 3.61 4.21
C SER A 12 -14.97 2.62 4.40
N ILE A 13 -15.56 2.13 3.31
CA ILE A 13 -16.61 1.09 3.39
C ILE A 13 -16.05 -0.19 4.03
N GLY A 14 -14.85 -0.62 3.65
CA GLY A 14 -14.17 -1.78 4.24
C GLY A 14 -13.93 -1.64 5.74
N ALA A 15 -13.57 -0.44 6.22
CA ALA A 15 -13.39 -0.17 7.64
C ALA A 15 -14.69 -0.37 8.44
N LEU A 16 -15.86 -0.05 7.85
CA LEU A 16 -17.15 -0.27 8.50
C LEU A 16 -17.40 -1.76 8.78
N PHE A 17 -17.05 -2.64 7.84
CA PHE A 17 -17.16 -4.10 8.02
C PHE A 17 -16.24 -4.64 9.11
N LEU A 18 -15.14 -3.95 9.41
CA LEU A 18 -14.20 -4.29 10.47
C LEU A 18 -14.57 -3.67 11.82
N GLY A 19 -15.72 -2.98 11.92
CA GLY A 19 -16.13 -2.27 13.12
C GLY A 19 -15.28 -1.02 13.41
N LEU A 20 -14.54 -0.53 12.41
CA LEU A 20 -13.68 0.65 12.53
C LEU A 20 -14.40 1.92 12.03
N PRO A 21 -14.01 3.11 12.53
CA PRO A 21 -14.55 4.38 12.04
C PRO A 21 -14.24 4.58 10.55
N LEU A 22 -15.19 5.18 9.81
CA LEU A 22 -14.99 5.58 8.40
C LEU A 22 -13.73 6.43 8.20
N ARG A 23 -13.41 7.28 9.19
CA ARG A 23 -12.19 8.11 9.18
C ARG A 23 -10.92 7.25 9.10
N THR A 24 -10.89 6.10 9.77
CA THR A 24 -9.74 5.19 9.71
C THR A 24 -9.57 4.63 8.31
N GLY A 25 -10.66 4.17 7.67
CA GLY A 25 -10.61 3.71 6.29
C GLY A 25 -10.18 4.81 5.32
N ALA A 26 -10.66 6.04 5.49
CA ALA A 26 -10.23 7.17 4.68
C ALA A 26 -8.73 7.49 4.84
N LEU A 27 -8.21 7.43 6.08
CA LEU A 27 -6.79 7.61 6.37
C LEU A 27 -5.93 6.49 5.76
N ILE A 28 -6.40 5.25 5.81
CA ILE A 28 -5.71 4.11 5.18
C ILE A 28 -5.62 4.32 3.66
N GLY A 29 -6.76 4.55 3.00
CA GLY A 29 -6.80 4.73 1.54
C GLY A 29 -6.02 5.96 1.07
N GLY A 30 -6.17 7.09 1.76
CA GLY A 30 -5.40 8.29 1.48
C GLY A 30 -3.90 8.10 1.73
N GLY A 31 -3.52 7.42 2.81
CA GLY A 31 -2.14 7.10 3.12
C GLY A 31 -1.49 6.19 2.08
N ALA A 32 -2.21 5.18 1.59
CA ALA A 32 -1.70 4.24 0.60
C ALA A 32 -1.43 4.96 -0.72
N MET A 33 -2.39 5.77 -1.17
CA MET A 33 -2.24 6.60 -2.37
C MET A 33 -1.14 7.65 -2.23
N ALA A 34 -0.95 8.22 -1.03
CA ALA A 34 0.18 9.11 -0.78
C ALA A 34 1.53 8.38 -0.87
N GLY A 35 1.60 7.14 -0.36
CA GLY A 35 2.77 6.27 -0.50
C GLY A 35 3.10 5.94 -1.95
N ASP A 36 2.09 5.53 -2.74
CA ASP A 36 2.26 5.23 -4.18
C ASP A 36 2.74 6.47 -4.98
N LEU A 37 2.14 7.64 -4.73
CA LEU A 37 2.58 8.88 -5.35
C LEU A 37 4.00 9.27 -4.94
N PHE A 38 4.36 9.05 -3.67
CA PHE A 38 5.71 9.27 -3.17
C PHE A 38 6.73 8.35 -3.85
N SER A 39 6.43 7.05 -3.95
CA SER A 39 7.27 6.12 -4.71
C SER A 39 7.44 6.57 -6.15
N SER A 40 6.33 6.89 -6.82
CA SER A 40 6.34 7.36 -8.21
C SER A 40 7.21 8.61 -8.40
N PHE A 41 7.14 9.55 -7.45
CA PHE A 41 7.99 10.74 -7.45
C PHE A 41 9.48 10.38 -7.28
N CYS A 42 9.82 9.51 -6.32
CA CYS A 42 11.19 9.02 -6.14
C CYS A 42 11.71 8.32 -7.39
N LYS A 43 10.90 7.46 -8.01
CA LYS A 43 11.23 6.81 -9.29
C LYS A 43 11.53 7.82 -10.39
N ARG A 44 10.77 8.92 -10.49
CA ARG A 44 11.05 9.98 -11.47
C ARG A 44 12.38 10.69 -11.22
N ARG A 45 12.74 10.93 -9.97
CA ARG A 45 14.04 11.54 -9.62
C ARG A 45 15.21 10.61 -9.93
N MET A 46 14.98 9.30 -9.89
CA MET A 46 15.95 8.28 -10.28
C MET A 46 15.97 7.99 -11.79
N HIS A 47 15.25 8.77 -12.62
CA HIS A 47 15.15 8.59 -14.08
C HIS A 47 14.59 7.22 -14.51
N LEU A 48 13.82 6.57 -13.63
CA LEU A 48 13.16 5.31 -13.95
C LEU A 48 11.94 5.55 -14.87
N PRO A 49 11.71 4.70 -15.88
CA PRO A 49 10.61 4.86 -16.82
C PRO A 49 9.24 4.66 -16.16
N SER A 50 8.19 5.15 -16.81
CA SER A 50 6.83 4.90 -16.32
C SER A 50 6.50 3.43 -16.34
N SER A 51 5.83 2.98 -15.28
CA SER A 51 5.53 1.57 -15.03
C SER A 51 6.75 0.69 -14.74
N SER A 52 7.94 1.27 -14.55
CA SER A 52 9.05 0.52 -13.97
C SER A 52 8.71 0.07 -12.55
N LYS A 53 9.11 -1.17 -12.26
CA LYS A 53 8.96 -1.80 -10.96
C LYS A 53 10.21 -1.50 -10.15
N ALA A 54 10.02 -0.97 -8.94
CA ALA A 54 11.12 -0.73 -8.02
C ALA A 54 10.85 -1.47 -6.72
N LEU A 55 11.48 -2.63 -6.58
CA LEU A 55 11.44 -3.47 -5.38
C LEU A 55 11.81 -2.64 -4.14
N GLY A 56 10.97 -2.72 -3.12
CA GLY A 56 11.06 -1.96 -1.88
C GLY A 56 10.56 -0.53 -2.00
N LEU A 57 10.88 0.17 -3.09
CA LEU A 57 10.49 1.57 -3.26
C LEU A 57 8.99 1.73 -3.49
N ASP A 58 8.34 0.78 -4.16
CA ASP A 58 6.88 0.78 -4.33
C ASP A 58 6.18 0.29 -3.05
N GLN A 59 6.67 -0.80 -2.46
CA GLN A 59 5.97 -1.50 -1.37
C GLN A 59 6.09 -0.83 0.01
N ILE A 60 7.26 -0.26 0.32
CA ILE A 60 7.50 0.31 1.65
C ILE A 60 6.64 1.57 1.84
N PRO A 61 6.65 2.58 0.96
CA PRO A 61 5.82 3.77 1.15
C PRO A 61 4.32 3.46 1.15
N GLU A 62 3.86 2.57 0.26
CA GLU A 62 2.45 2.21 0.11
C GLU A 62 1.89 1.53 1.38
N SER A 63 2.70 0.74 2.09
CA SER A 63 2.30 0.10 3.35
C SER A 63 2.60 0.96 4.59
N LEU A 64 3.72 1.68 4.61
CA LEU A 64 4.18 2.46 5.75
C LEU A 64 3.31 3.71 6.00
N PHE A 65 2.96 4.45 4.95
CA PHE A 65 2.21 5.70 5.09
C PHE A 65 0.81 5.51 5.72
N PRO A 66 -0.02 4.53 5.27
CA PRO A 66 -1.27 4.20 5.95
C PRO A 66 -1.09 3.90 7.44
N LEU A 67 -0.09 3.06 7.76
CA LEU A 67 0.17 2.63 9.14
C LEU A 67 0.61 3.80 10.02
N LEU A 68 1.42 4.73 9.49
CA LEU A 68 1.81 5.94 10.20
C LEU A 68 0.61 6.87 10.44
N PHE A 69 -0.25 7.06 9.43
CA PHE A 69 -1.44 7.91 9.55
C PHE A 69 -2.47 7.33 10.52
N CYS A 70 -2.58 6.00 10.57
CA CYS A 70 -3.47 5.30 11.48
C CYS A 70 -2.83 4.91 12.82
N ARG A 71 -1.55 5.24 13.05
CA ARG A 71 -0.80 4.81 14.24
C ARG A 71 -1.52 5.14 15.55
N LYS A 72 -2.01 6.37 15.70
CA LYS A 72 -2.76 6.79 16.90
C LYS A 72 -4.16 6.17 16.95
N ALA A 73 -4.82 6.04 15.80
CA ALA A 73 -6.19 5.52 15.71
C ALA A 73 -6.26 4.02 16.03
N LEU A 74 -5.23 3.27 15.65
CA LEU A 74 -5.13 1.82 15.84
C LEU A 74 -4.19 1.44 17.02
N SER A 75 -3.69 2.43 17.76
CA SER A 75 -2.73 2.24 18.87
C SER A 75 -1.51 1.39 18.49
N LEU A 76 -0.99 1.58 17.27
CA LEU A 76 0.09 0.75 16.73
C LEU A 76 1.42 1.08 17.41
N THR A 77 2.12 0.03 17.83
CA THR A 77 3.51 0.12 18.25
C THR A 77 4.45 0.13 17.05
N VAL A 78 5.71 0.53 17.27
CA VAL A 78 6.74 0.48 16.22
C VAL A 78 6.92 -0.95 15.70
N LYS A 79 6.80 -1.95 16.60
CA LYS A 79 6.89 -3.36 16.23
C LYS A 79 5.77 -3.78 15.29
N ASP A 80 4.53 -3.36 15.58
CA ASP A 80 3.37 -3.69 14.73
C ASP A 80 3.54 -3.12 13.33
N ILE A 81 4.06 -1.89 13.22
CA ILE A 81 4.33 -1.25 11.94
C ILE A 81 5.40 -2.04 11.16
N VAL A 82 6.51 -2.40 11.79
CA VAL A 82 7.59 -3.15 11.13
C VAL A 82 7.07 -4.52 10.66
N VAL A 83 6.33 -5.24 11.49
CA VAL A 83 5.76 -6.55 11.15
C VAL A 83 4.75 -6.42 10.01
N ALA A 84 3.88 -5.42 10.05
CA ALA A 84 2.88 -5.19 9.00
C ALA A 84 3.52 -4.83 7.65
N VAL A 85 4.53 -3.95 7.64
CA VAL A 85 5.29 -3.61 6.42
C VAL A 85 6.03 -4.83 5.87
N ALA A 86 6.70 -5.60 6.74
CA ALA A 86 7.38 -6.83 6.31
C ALA A 86 6.39 -7.87 5.77
N GLY A 87 5.24 -8.04 6.43
CA GLY A 87 4.17 -8.93 5.98
C GLY A 87 3.57 -8.52 4.64
N PHE A 88 3.36 -7.21 4.44
CA PHE A 88 2.89 -6.67 3.15
C PHE A 88 3.91 -6.94 2.04
N PHE A 89 5.19 -6.66 2.31
CA PHE A 89 6.27 -6.88 1.35
C PHE A 89 6.40 -8.35 0.93
N VAL A 90 6.41 -9.27 1.90
CA VAL A 90 6.45 -10.72 1.62
C VAL A 90 5.16 -11.19 0.95
N GLY A 91 4.01 -10.68 1.38
CA GLY A 91 2.71 -11.00 0.81
C GLY A 91 2.61 -10.61 -0.66
N GLU A 92 3.08 -9.42 -1.01
CA GLU A 92 3.09 -8.95 -2.41
C GLU A 92 4.06 -9.78 -3.27
N LEU A 93 5.23 -10.11 -2.74
CA LEU A 93 6.17 -11.06 -3.36
C LEU A 93 5.53 -12.41 -3.62
N ALA A 94 4.92 -13.01 -2.60
CA ALA A 94 4.26 -14.30 -2.72
C ALA A 94 3.09 -14.25 -3.71
N LEU A 95 2.26 -13.21 -3.64
CA LEU A 95 1.10 -13.05 -4.53
C LEU A 95 1.54 -12.84 -5.98
N SER A 96 2.57 -12.03 -6.22
CA SER A 96 3.13 -11.82 -7.56
C SER A 96 3.65 -13.14 -8.15
N GLN A 97 4.37 -13.93 -7.35
CA GLN A 97 4.87 -15.25 -7.76
C GLN A 97 3.73 -16.24 -8.06
N ILE A 98 2.67 -16.25 -7.26
CA ILE A 98 1.49 -17.10 -7.49
C ILE A 98 0.78 -16.68 -8.78
N LEU A 99 0.53 -15.38 -8.97
CA LEU A 99 -0.13 -14.86 -10.17
C LEU A 99 0.66 -15.14 -11.44
N TYR A 100 1.99 -15.06 -11.37
CA TYR A 100 2.88 -15.47 -12.46
C TYR A 100 2.77 -16.97 -12.76
N LYS A 101 2.77 -17.83 -11.74
CA LYS A 101 2.57 -19.29 -11.90
C LYS A 101 1.21 -19.63 -12.52
N VAL A 102 0.17 -18.84 -12.23
CA VAL A 102 -1.19 -18.99 -12.80
C VAL A 102 -1.30 -18.35 -14.19
N ARG A 103 -0.22 -17.78 -14.75
CA ARG A 103 -0.17 -17.09 -16.06
C ARG A 103 -1.14 -15.91 -16.21
N LEU A 104 -1.58 -15.33 -15.09
CA LEU A 104 -2.37 -14.10 -15.10
C LEU A 104 -1.47 -12.85 -15.15
N ARG A 105 -0.16 -13.03 -14.99
CA ARG A 105 0.85 -11.98 -15.02
C ARG A 105 2.04 -12.43 -15.87
N ASP A 106 2.52 -11.55 -16.73
CA ASP A 106 3.62 -11.85 -17.67
C ASP A 106 5.01 -11.87 -17.01
N GLU A 107 5.14 -11.34 -15.79
CA GLU A 107 6.41 -11.25 -15.07
C GLU A 107 6.28 -11.67 -13.59
N PRO A 108 7.28 -12.36 -13.02
CA PRO A 108 7.27 -12.89 -11.65
C PRO A 108 7.45 -11.80 -10.59
N TYR A 109 7.99 -10.65 -10.99
CA TYR A 109 7.91 -9.42 -10.23
C TYR A 109 7.65 -8.27 -11.15
#